data_AF-A0A7X9AAK4-F1
#
_entry.id   AF-A0A7X9AAK4-F1
#
_cell.length_a   1.000
_cell.length_b   1.000
_cell.length_c   1.000
_cell.angle_alpha   90.00
_cell.angle_beta   90.00
_cell.angle_gamma   90.00
#
_symmetry.space_group_name_H-M   'P 1'
#
loop_
_entity.id
_entity.type
_entity.pdbx_description
1 polymer ?
#
loop_
_entity_poly.entity_id
_entity_poly.type
_entity_poly.pdbx_seq_one_letter_code
_entity_poly.pdbx_strand_id
1 'polypeptide(L)'
;MRRSLDYLEGRKFCVVFVKVLDVATERVQLRCLRGRASIEKGHINVVAPSGNLFTVPGTAMSSVMPNDGTALLKDAEYFCLVKVDENIELVSEGSEGIVY
;
A
#
# COMPACT_ATOMS: atom_id res chain seq x y z
N MET A 1 6.17 -22.59 -2.46
CA MET A 1 7.28 -21.94 -1.73
C MET A 1 6.69 -20.85 -0.84
N ARG A 2 6.59 -21.04 0.48
CA ARG A 2 6.27 -19.92 1.39
C ARG A 2 7.48 -18.99 1.36
N ARG A 3 7.41 -17.88 0.62
CA ARG A 3 8.39 -16.81 0.78
C ARG A 3 8.22 -16.31 2.21
N SER A 4 9.26 -16.48 3.04
CA SER A 4 9.27 -15.88 4.37
C SER A 4 9.12 -14.37 4.18
N LEU A 5 8.22 -13.76 4.95
CA LEU A 5 7.98 -12.31 4.94
C LEU A 5 8.89 -11.58 5.94
N ASP A 6 9.77 -12.31 6.64
CA ASP A 6 10.56 -11.79 7.74
C ASP A 6 11.48 -10.64 7.32
N TYR A 7 11.84 -10.57 6.03
CA TYR A 7 12.63 -9.47 5.46
C TYR A 7 11.91 -8.10 5.51
N LEU A 8 10.59 -8.11 5.65
CA LEU A 8 9.75 -6.91 5.74
C LEU A 8 9.62 -6.40 7.19
N GLU A 9 9.92 -7.20 8.20
CA GLU A 9 9.73 -6.80 9.61
C GLU A 9 10.45 -5.46 9.90
N GLY A 10 9.72 -4.50 10.45
CA GLY A 10 10.21 -3.16 10.80
C GLY A 10 10.53 -2.25 9.62
N ARG A 11 10.48 -2.73 8.37
CA ARG A 11 10.80 -1.95 7.16
C ARG A 11 9.78 -0.86 6.92
N LYS A 12 10.24 0.26 6.34
CA LYS A 12 9.33 1.31 5.86
C LYS A 12 8.50 0.73 4.71
N PHE A 13 7.19 0.77 4.85
CA PHE A 13 6.27 0.12 3.93
C PHE A 13 5.18 1.09 3.49
N CYS A 14 4.86 1.09 2.20
CA CYS A 14 3.79 1.89 1.61
C CYS A 14 2.67 0.98 1.08
N VAL A 15 1.47 1.11 1.62
CA VAL A 15 0.28 0.52 1.02
C VAL A 15 -0.29 1.54 0.03
N VAL A 16 -0.31 1.18 -1.25
CA VAL A 16 -0.89 2.02 -2.29
C VAL A 16 -2.30 1.52 -2.58
N PHE A 17 -3.29 2.27 -2.12
CA PHE A 17 -4.69 2.08 -2.45
C PHE A 17 -4.94 2.56 -3.87
N VAL A 18 -5.47 1.67 -4.71
CA VAL A 18 -5.76 1.93 -6.13
C VAL A 18 -7.27 1.86 -6.32
N LYS A 19 -7.89 3.00 -6.58
CA LYS A 19 -9.28 3.08 -7.02
C LYS A 19 -9.32 3.28 -8.53
N VAL A 20 -9.90 2.33 -9.25
CA VAL A 20 -10.08 2.46 -10.71
C VAL A 20 -11.25 3.39 -10.95
N LEU A 21 -11.02 4.49 -11.67
CA LEU A 21 -12.06 5.46 -12.01
C LEU A 21 -12.67 5.14 -13.39
N ASP A 22 -11.82 4.74 -14.33
CA ASP A 22 -12.22 4.34 -15.67
C ASP A 22 -11.21 3.31 -16.21
N VAL A 23 -11.70 2.12 -16.52
CA VAL A 23 -10.88 1.01 -17.06
C VAL A 23 -10.47 1.29 -18.51
N ALA A 24 -11.35 1.89 -19.31
CA ALA A 24 -11.12 2.10 -20.74
C ALA A 24 -10.02 3.15 -21.00
N THR A 25 -9.92 4.14 -20.11
CA THR A 25 -8.89 5.19 -20.18
C THR A 25 -7.75 4.97 -19.19
N GLU A 26 -7.71 3.82 -18.50
CA GLU A 26 -6.70 3.48 -17.48
C GLU A 26 -6.57 4.51 -16.34
N ARG A 27 -7.64 5.24 -16.03
CA ARG A 27 -7.60 6.30 -15.01
C ARG A 27 -7.76 5.72 -13.63
N VAL A 28 -6.85 6.10 -12.74
CA VAL A 28 -6.83 5.60 -11.35
C VAL A 28 -6.61 6.74 -10.37
N GLN A 29 -7.27 6.62 -9.21
CA GLN A 29 -6.95 7.42 -8.04
C GLN A 29 -6.09 6.58 -7.10
N LEU A 30 -4.95 7.14 -6.71
CA LEU A 30 -4.03 6.52 -5.78
C LEU A 30 -4.04 7.25 -4.43
N ARG A 31 -3.96 6.47 -3.35
CA ARG A 31 -3.71 6.98 -2.00
C ARG A 31 -2.68 6.10 -1.30
N CYS A 32 -1.80 6.71 -0.51
CA CYS A 32 -0.80 5.97 0.24
C CYS A 32 -1.09 5.94 1.74
N LEU A 33 -0.87 4.78 2.36
CA LEU A 33 -0.61 4.67 3.79
C LEU A 33 0.83 4.25 3.98
N ARG A 34 1.62 5.11 4.62
CA ARG A 34 3.05 4.88 4.88
C ARG A 34 3.23 4.57 6.36
N GLY A 35 4.02 3.55 6.64
CA GLY A 35 4.25 3.09 8.00
C GLY A 35 5.41 2.13 8.08
N ARG A 36 5.45 1.36 9.16
CA ARG A 36 6.37 0.22 9.30
C ARG A 36 5.59 -1.08 9.22
N ALA A 37 6.15 -2.06 8.50
CA ALA A 37 5.60 -3.40 8.44
C ALA A 37 5.88 -4.16 9.74
N SER A 38 4.89 -4.93 10.19
CA SER A 38 4.96 -5.89 11.29
C SER A 38 4.33 -7.19 10.82
N ILE A 39 5.07 -8.29 10.96
CA ILE A 39 4.73 -9.60 10.44
C ILE A 39 4.15 -10.44 11.56
N GLU A 40 2.87 -10.75 11.45
CA GLU A 40 2.17 -11.59 12.44
C GLU A 40 1.52 -12.77 11.74
N LYS A 41 1.94 -13.99 12.11
CA LYS A 41 1.37 -15.26 11.59
C LYS A 41 1.28 -15.34 10.05
N GLY A 42 2.21 -14.69 9.35
CA GLY A 42 2.25 -14.66 7.88
C GLY A 42 1.42 -13.55 7.24
N HIS A 43 0.90 -12.60 8.03
CA HIS A 43 0.24 -11.39 7.56
C HIS A 43 1.18 -10.19 7.70
N ILE A 44 1.00 -9.19 6.84
CA ILE A 44 1.70 -7.91 6.92
C ILE A 44 0.74 -6.88 7.51
N ASN A 45 1.05 -6.38 8.71
CA ASN A 45 0.40 -5.21 9.29
C ASN A 45 1.27 -3.99 9.02
N VAL A 46 0.68 -2.90 8.54
CA VAL A 46 1.37 -1.62 8.34
C VAL A 46 0.87 -0.64 9.37
N VAL A 47 1.78 -0.21 10.25
CA VAL A 47 1.48 0.72 11.34
C VAL A 47 2.00 2.10 10.95
N ALA A 48 1.09 3.03 10.71
CA ALA A 48 1.41 4.42 10.38
C ALA A 48 1.84 5.20 11.63
N PRO A 49 2.59 6.32 11.46
CA PRO A 49 2.99 7.17 12.57
C PRO A 49 1.83 7.73 13.40
N SER A 50 0.64 7.86 12.80
CA SER A 50 -0.59 8.27 13.50
C SER A 50 -1.16 7.20 14.44
N GLY A 51 -0.61 5.98 14.43
CA GLY A 51 -1.17 4.82 15.13
C GLY A 51 -2.18 4.02 14.31
N ASN A 52 -2.56 4.49 13.12
CA ASN A 52 -3.44 3.74 12.22
C ASN A 52 -2.76 2.42 11.79
N LEU A 53 -3.50 1.32 11.87
CA LEU A 53 -3.05 0.00 11.46
C LEU A 53 -3.85 -0.48 10.25
N PHE A 54 -3.17 -1.04 9.26
CA PHE A 54 -3.79 -1.70 8.12
C PHE A 54 -3.17 -3.07 7.87
N THR A 55 -4.00 -4.12 7.86
CA THR A 55 -3.55 -5.47 7.49
C THR A 55 -3.67 -5.66 5.98
N VAL A 56 -2.56 -6.00 5.32
CA VAL A 56 -2.52 -6.23 3.87
C VAL A 56 -3.40 -7.44 3.53
N PRO A 57 -4.41 -7.29 2.64
CA PRO A 57 -5.24 -8.40 2.19
C PRO A 57 -4.41 -9.47 1.48
N GLY A 58 -4.80 -10.74 1.63
CA GLY A 58 -4.13 -11.86 0.97
C GLY A 58 -4.03 -11.71 -0.55
N THR A 59 -5.01 -11.06 -1.19
CA THR A 59 -5.05 -10.77 -2.62
C THR A 59 -3.99 -9.75 -3.08
N ALA A 60 -3.49 -8.89 -2.18
CA ALA A 60 -2.46 -7.91 -2.47
C ALA A 60 -1.03 -8.45 -2.23
N MET A 61 -0.88 -9.60 -1.57
CA MET A 61 0.42 -10.17 -1.19
C MET A 61 1.33 -10.46 -2.40
N SER A 62 0.76 -10.79 -3.55
CA SER A 62 1.52 -11.01 -4.79
C SER A 62 2.12 -9.74 -5.38
N SER A 63 1.66 -8.56 -4.95
CA SER A 63 2.14 -7.25 -5.40
C SER A 63 3.17 -6.61 -4.46
N VAL A 64 3.64 -7.36 -3.45
CA VAL A 64 4.70 -6.85 -2.56
C VAL A 64 6.01 -6.76 -3.32
N MET A 65 6.50 -5.53 -3.49
CA MET A 65 7.68 -5.21 -4.31
C MET A 65 8.59 -4.22 -3.56
N PRO A 66 9.91 -4.22 -3.83
CA PRO A 66 10.79 -3.16 -3.36
C PRO A 66 10.39 -1.82 -3.98
N ASN A 67 10.73 -0.71 -3.32
CA ASN A 67 10.49 0.64 -3.86
C ASN A 67 11.09 0.78 -5.27
N ASP A 68 10.27 1.26 -6.21
CA ASP A 68 10.59 1.39 -7.63
C ASP A 68 11.14 2.78 -8.02
N GLY A 69 11.34 3.66 -7.04
CA GLY A 69 11.82 5.03 -7.23
C GLY A 69 10.74 6.04 -7.55
N THR A 70 9.45 5.64 -7.60
CA THR A 70 8.36 6.60 -7.82
C THR A 70 8.23 7.59 -6.67
N ALA A 71 8.04 8.86 -7.00
CA ALA A 71 7.92 9.94 -6.00
C ALA A 71 6.78 9.69 -4.98
N LEU A 72 5.75 8.94 -5.39
CA LEU A 72 4.64 8.52 -4.56
C LEU A 72 5.11 7.73 -3.32
N LEU A 73 6.11 6.86 -3.47
CA LEU A 73 6.55 5.97 -2.39
C LEU A 73 7.41 6.68 -1.34
N LYS A 74 7.95 7.86 -1.67
CA LYS A 74 8.87 8.61 -0.81
C LYS A 74 10.02 7.72 -0.34
N ASP A 75 10.22 7.60 0.97
CA ASP A 75 11.28 6.84 1.61
C ASP A 75 10.87 5.42 2.03
N ALA A 76 9.74 4.91 1.54
CA ALA A 76 9.36 3.51 1.75
C ALA A 76 10.43 2.58 1.16
N GLU A 77 10.68 1.43 1.78
CA GLU A 77 11.61 0.42 1.27
C GLU A 77 10.87 -0.60 0.40
N TYR A 78 9.60 -0.84 0.72
CA TYR A 78 8.71 -1.76 0.02
C TYR A 78 7.30 -1.16 -0.14
N PHE A 79 6.56 -1.69 -1.09
CA PHE A 79 5.16 -1.34 -1.29
C PHE A 79 4.32 -2.51 -1.76
N CYS A 80 3.00 -2.34 -1.70
CA CYS A 80 2.03 -3.22 -2.37
C CYS A 80 0.87 -2.40 -2.94
N LEU A 81 0.13 -2.99 -3.87
CA LEU A 81 -1.06 -2.40 -4.46
C LEU A 81 -2.30 -3.07 -3.89
N VAL A 82 -3.21 -2.26 -3.35
CA VAL A 82 -4.51 -2.71 -2.84
C VAL A 82 -5.60 -2.09 -3.70
N LYS A 83 -6.28 -2.91 -4.51
CA LYS A 83 -7.45 -2.45 -5.25
C LYS A 83 -8.58 -2.14 -4.28
N VAL A 84 -9.20 -0.99 -4.47
CA VAL A 84 -10.31 -0.48 -3.66
C VAL A 84 -11.62 -0.64 -4.44
N ASP A 85 -12.71 -0.90 -3.72
CA ASP A 85 -14.05 -0.91 -4.27
C ASP A 85 -14.45 0.47 -4.84
N GLU A 86 -15.24 0.48 -5.90
CA GLU A 86 -15.69 1.70 -6.56
C GLU A 86 -16.53 2.61 -5.63
N ASN A 87 -17.21 2.03 -4.64
CA ASN A 87 -18.08 2.73 -3.71
C ASN A 87 -17.33 3.33 -2.51
N ILE A 88 -16.02 3.06 -2.37
CA ILE A 88 -15.21 3.62 -1.28
C ILE A 88 -14.62 4.95 -1.72
N GLU A 89 -14.80 5.98 -0.90
CA GLU A 89 -14.16 7.28 -1.10
C GLU A 89 -12.75 7.30 -0.49
N LEU A 90 -11.76 7.61 -1.32
CA LEU A 90 -10.40 7.85 -0.86
C LEU A 90 -10.25 9.33 -0.47
N VAL A 91 -10.53 9.64 0.80
CA VAL A 91 -10.42 11.00 1.34
C VAL A 91 -8.96 11.38 1.54
N SER A 92 -8.40 12.26 0.71
CA SER A 92 -7.00 12.69 0.85
C SER A 92 -6.89 13.78 1.92
N GLU A 93 -6.24 13.51 3.04
CA GLU A 93 -5.79 14.57 3.94
C GLU A 93 -4.41 15.06 3.45
N GLY A 94 -4.36 16.22 2.79
CA GLY A 94 -3.11 16.79 2.27
C GLY A 94 -2.58 16.14 0.98
N SER A 95 -1.26 16.21 0.77
CA SER A 95 -0.53 15.80 -0.46
C SER A 95 -0.42 14.28 -0.68
N GLU A 96 -1.34 13.49 -0.12
CA GLU A 96 -1.27 12.02 -0.10
C GLU A 96 -2.15 11.33 -1.15
N GLY A 97 -2.94 12.10 -1.91
CA GLY A 97 -3.72 11.60 -3.05
C GLY A 97 -3.15 12.10 -4.37
N ILE A 98 -2.95 11.19 -5.32
CA ILE A 98 -2.58 11.53 -6.71
C ILE A 98 -3.56 10.81 -7.63
N VAL A 99 -4.08 11.53 -8.62
CA VAL A 99 -4.88 10.95 -9.71
C VAL A 99 -3.97 10.83 -10.93
N TYR A 100 -3.90 9.64 -11.50
CA TYR A 100 -3.20 9.35 -12.76
C TYR A 100 -4.22 9.11 -13.87
#